data_AF-D7P7X5-F1
#
_entry.id   AF-D7P7X5-F1
#
_cell.length_a   1.000
_cell.length_b   1.000
_cell.length_c   1.000
_cell.angle_alpha   90.00
_cell.angle_beta   90.00
_cell.angle_gamma   90.00
#
_symmetry.space_group_name_H-M   'P 1'
#
loop_
_entity.id
_entity.type
_entity.pdbx_description
1 polymer ?
#
loop_
_entity_poly.entity_id
_entity_poly.type
_entity_poly.pdbx_seq_one_letter_code
_entity_poly.pdbx_strand_id
1 'polypeptide(L)'
;MSVQRLSLGAARCLSAGVARVQASQALVAQKAVAVAPTRAQAAPAEVAQVRSMSVLAASKMVGAGCATIALAGVGAGLGVMFGSLINGAARNPNIAKQLVGYALLGFALTESIALFSLLVVFLILFA
;
A
#
# COMPACT_ATOMS: atom_id res chain seq x y z
N MET A 1 39.47 18.51 25.93
CA MET A 1 39.26 17.57 24.80
C MET A 1 38.08 16.60 24.97
N SER A 2 37.18 16.82 25.95
CA SER A 2 36.15 15.82 26.34
C SER A 2 34.74 16.10 25.78
N VAL A 3 34.51 17.26 25.15
CA VAL A 3 33.17 17.71 24.73
C VAL A 3 32.81 17.26 23.30
N GLN A 4 33.81 16.98 22.45
CA GLN A 4 33.59 16.55 21.05
C GLN A 4 32.99 15.13 20.92
N ARG A 5 33.22 14.25 21.92
CA ARG A 5 32.73 12.86 21.86
C ARG A 5 31.25 12.72 22.25
N LEU A 6 30.67 13.68 22.97
CA LEU A 6 29.26 13.63 23.36
C LEU A 6 28.32 13.95 22.18
N SER A 7 28.69 14.93 21.35
CA SER A 7 27.90 15.32 20.16
C SER A 7 27.87 14.22 19.09
N LEU A 8 28.97 13.46 18.94
CA LEU A 8 29.08 12.35 17.99
C LEU A 8 28.25 11.11 18.39
N GLY A 9 27.83 10.98 19.65
CA GLY A 9 27.01 9.88 20.14
C GLY A 9 25.52 10.08 19.84
N ALA A 10 24.99 11.28 20.05
CA ALA A 10 23.59 11.62 19.77
C ALA A 10 23.25 11.55 18.28
N ALA A 11 24.17 11.97 17.41
CA ALA A 11 24.00 11.89 15.95
C ALA A 11 23.94 10.44 15.43
N ARG A 12 24.65 9.50 16.07
CA ARG A 12 24.59 8.06 15.73
C ARG A 12 23.32 7.39 16.25
N CYS A 13 22.78 7.83 17.38
CA CYS A 13 21.47 7.34 17.84
C CYS A 13 20.34 7.72 16.88
N LEU A 14 20.40 8.93 16.30
CA LEU A 14 19.38 9.39 15.35
C LEU A 14 19.45 8.64 14.01
N SER A 15 20.65 8.36 13.49
CA SER A 15 20.81 7.57 12.26
C SER A 15 20.48 6.09 12.45
N ALA A 16 20.71 5.53 13.64
CA ALA A 16 20.34 4.15 13.97
C ALA A 16 18.81 3.94 14.07
N GLY A 17 18.06 4.97 14.45
CA GLY A 17 16.59 4.92 14.47
C GLY A 17 15.95 4.91 13.09
N VAL A 18 16.43 5.77 12.18
CA VAL A 18 15.94 5.82 10.78
C VAL A 18 16.29 4.54 10.02
N ALA A 19 17.46 3.93 10.30
CA ALA A 19 17.85 2.66 9.69
C ALA A 19 16.90 1.50 9.99
N ARG A 20 16.26 1.48 11.17
CA ARG A 20 15.29 0.41 11.52
C ARG A 20 13.91 0.61 10.90
N VAL A 21 13.51 1.86 10.63
CA VAL A 21 12.28 2.16 9.88
C VAL A 21 12.47 1.81 8.40
N GLN A 22 13.64 2.10 7.83
CA GLN A 22 14.00 1.69 6.46
C GLN A 22 14.10 0.16 6.33
N ALA A 23 14.62 -0.53 7.35
CA ALA A 23 14.70 -2.00 7.36
C ALA A 23 13.31 -2.68 7.44
N SER A 24 12.31 -2.04 8.06
CA SER A 24 10.92 -2.53 8.01
C SER A 24 10.27 -2.29 6.65
N GLN A 25 10.64 -1.24 5.93
CA GLN A 25 10.16 -0.99 4.56
C GLN A 25 10.70 -2.01 3.54
N ALA A 26 11.82 -2.67 3.82
CA ALA A 26 12.36 -3.73 2.95
C ALA A 26 11.58 -5.04 3.03
N LEU A 27 11.01 -5.40 4.20
CA LEU A 27 10.24 -6.65 4.33
C LEU A 27 8.82 -6.55 3.76
N VAL A 28 8.22 -5.36 3.71
CA VAL A 28 6.90 -5.16 3.07
C VAL A 28 7.03 -5.15 1.54
N ALA A 29 8.20 -4.84 0.99
CA ALA A 29 8.50 -5.01 -0.43
C ALA A 29 8.72 -6.48 -0.84
N GLN A 30 8.96 -7.39 0.12
CA GLN A 30 9.33 -8.77 -0.15
C GLN A 30 8.16 -9.76 -0.17
N LYS A 31 6.91 -9.29 -0.01
CA LYS A 31 5.75 -10.04 -0.53
C LYS A 31 5.47 -9.67 -1.99
N ALA A 32 6.54 -9.68 -2.78
CA ALA A 32 6.45 -10.05 -4.17
C ALA A 32 5.78 -11.42 -4.21
N VAL A 33 4.51 -11.44 -4.63
CA VAL A 33 3.91 -12.64 -5.20
C VAL A 33 4.87 -13.06 -6.31
N ALA A 34 5.61 -14.13 -6.05
CA ALA A 34 6.47 -14.78 -7.03
C ALA A 34 5.56 -15.36 -8.13
N VAL A 35 5.20 -14.51 -9.09
CA VAL A 35 4.79 -14.97 -10.42
C VAL A 35 6.07 -15.47 -11.07
N ALA A 36 6.33 -16.77 -10.93
CA ALA A 36 7.36 -17.46 -11.68
C ALA A 36 7.05 -17.33 -13.19
N PRO A 37 7.96 -16.80 -14.02
CA PRO A 37 7.79 -16.85 -15.47
C PRO A 37 8.39 -18.17 -15.96
N THR A 38 7.70 -19.28 -15.75
CA THR A 38 8.06 -20.55 -16.38
C THR A 38 7.29 -20.69 -17.70
N ARG A 39 7.97 -20.29 -18.79
CA ARG A 39 7.87 -20.80 -20.16
C ARG A 39 6.48 -21.25 -20.68
N ALA A 40 5.85 -20.40 -21.50
CA ALA A 40 5.00 -20.70 -22.67
C ALA A 40 4.17 -19.44 -22.99
N GLN A 41 4.06 -18.84 -24.16
CA GLN A 41 4.50 -19.11 -25.53
C GLN A 41 4.56 -17.76 -26.27
N ALA A 42 5.61 -17.54 -27.05
CA ALA A 42 5.49 -16.78 -28.29
C ALA A 42 5.08 -17.79 -29.37
N ALA A 43 3.83 -17.72 -29.84
CA ALA A 43 3.28 -18.49 -30.95
C ALA A 43 2.07 -17.73 -31.55
N PRO A 44 1.77 -17.90 -32.85
CA PRO A 44 1.61 -16.82 -33.82
C PRO A 44 0.20 -16.21 -33.90
N ALA A 45 0.15 -14.99 -34.43
CA ALA A 45 -0.97 -14.04 -34.40
C ALA A 45 -2.28 -14.43 -35.14
N GLU A 46 -2.46 -15.66 -35.63
CA GLU A 46 -3.56 -15.97 -36.57
C GLU A 46 -4.57 -17.05 -36.10
N VAL A 47 -4.25 -17.93 -35.14
CA VAL A 47 -5.13 -19.08 -34.78
C VAL A 47 -5.88 -18.93 -33.45
N ALA A 48 -5.70 -17.84 -32.69
CA ALA A 48 -6.32 -17.64 -31.37
C ALA A 48 -7.72 -17.00 -31.39
N GLN A 49 -8.16 -16.48 -32.54
CA GLN A 49 -9.29 -15.53 -32.61
C GLN A 49 -10.69 -16.15 -32.40
N VAL A 50 -10.85 -17.48 -32.34
CA VAL A 50 -12.15 -18.15 -32.12
C VAL A 50 -12.33 -18.64 -30.66
N ARG A 51 -11.23 -18.95 -29.95
CA ARG A 51 -11.22 -19.26 -28.49
C ARG A 51 -11.04 -18.00 -27.62
N SER A 52 -10.61 -16.91 -28.25
CA SER A 52 -10.33 -15.60 -27.67
C SER A 52 -11.46 -15.08 -26.78
N MET A 53 -12.74 -15.21 -27.14
CA MET A 53 -13.83 -14.69 -26.31
C MET A 53 -13.86 -15.29 -24.89
N SER A 54 -13.57 -16.59 -24.76
CA SER A 54 -13.48 -17.26 -23.45
C SER A 54 -12.20 -16.91 -22.68
N VAL A 55 -11.07 -16.76 -23.40
CA VAL A 55 -9.77 -16.45 -22.79
C VAL A 55 -9.70 -14.98 -22.37
N LEU A 56 -10.31 -14.07 -23.13
CA LEU A 56 -10.44 -12.66 -22.80
C LEU A 56 -11.36 -12.44 -21.60
N ALA A 57 -12.48 -13.17 -21.51
CA ALA A 57 -13.31 -13.14 -20.32
C ALA A 57 -12.55 -13.66 -19.09
N ALA A 58 -11.85 -14.79 -19.21
CA ALA A 58 -11.04 -15.35 -18.13
C ALA A 58 -9.90 -14.42 -17.71
N SER A 59 -9.20 -13.78 -18.66
CA SER A 59 -8.09 -12.87 -18.35
C SER A 59 -8.56 -11.59 -17.69
N LYS A 60 -9.73 -11.04 -18.07
CA LYS A 60 -10.37 -9.90 -17.38
C LYS A 60 -10.70 -10.22 -15.92
N MET A 61 -11.28 -11.40 -15.64
CA MET A 61 -11.62 -11.82 -14.27
C MET A 61 -10.37 -12.00 -13.39
N VAL A 62 -9.30 -12.59 -13.93
CA VAL A 62 -8.02 -12.76 -13.21
C VAL A 62 -7.34 -11.41 -12.98
N GLY A 63 -7.28 -10.56 -14.00
CA GLY A 63 -6.71 -9.21 -13.90
C GLY A 63 -7.45 -8.33 -12.89
N ALA A 64 -8.78 -8.35 -12.91
CA ALA A 64 -9.61 -7.66 -11.93
C ALA A 64 -9.34 -8.15 -10.51
N GLY A 65 -9.25 -9.47 -10.30
CA GLY A 65 -8.92 -10.07 -9.00
C GLY A 65 -7.56 -9.60 -8.47
N CYS A 66 -6.51 -9.67 -9.28
CA CYS A 66 -5.17 -9.22 -8.89
C CYS A 66 -5.12 -7.71 -8.60
N ALA A 67 -5.88 -6.90 -9.34
CA ALA A 67 -5.92 -5.46 -9.12
C ALA A 67 -6.55 -5.06 -7.76
N THR A 68 -7.43 -5.89 -7.18
CA THR A 68 -8.03 -5.61 -5.86
C THR A 68 -7.03 -5.66 -4.70
N ILE A 69 -5.84 -6.25 -4.88
CA ILE A 69 -4.80 -6.33 -3.83
C ILE A 69 -4.39 -4.93 -3.35
N ALA A 70 -4.53 -3.90 -4.19
CA ALA A 70 -4.29 -2.50 -3.82
C ALA A 70 -5.11 -2.03 -2.59
N LEU A 71 -6.29 -2.61 -2.35
CA LEU A 71 -7.17 -2.27 -1.22
C LEU A 71 -6.57 -2.73 0.13
N ALA A 72 -5.67 -3.72 0.12
CA ALA A 72 -5.00 -4.16 1.35
C ALA A 72 -4.13 -3.04 1.96
N GLY A 73 -3.52 -2.19 1.12
CA GLY A 73 -2.74 -1.03 1.58
C GLY A 73 -3.59 0.04 2.25
N VAL A 74 -4.80 0.26 1.75
CA VAL A 74 -5.78 1.20 2.32
C VAL A 74 -6.19 0.74 3.72
N GLY A 75 -6.53 -0.55 3.88
CA GLY A 75 -6.92 -1.11 5.18
C GLY A 75 -5.81 -1.01 6.22
N ALA A 76 -4.55 -1.29 5.84
CA ALA A 76 -3.40 -1.12 6.72
C ALA A 76 -3.17 0.36 7.11
N GLY A 77 -3.29 1.28 6.14
CA GLY A 77 -3.15 2.72 6.38
C GLY A 77 -4.21 3.28 7.33
N LEU A 78 -5.47 2.88 7.15
CA LEU A 78 -6.57 3.27 8.04
C LEU A 78 -6.37 2.77 9.47
N GLY A 79 -5.90 1.53 9.63
CA GLY A 79 -5.60 0.97 10.95
C GLY A 79 -4.56 1.79 11.73
N VAL A 80 -3.49 2.22 11.06
CA VAL A 80 -2.45 3.07 11.67
C VAL A 80 -2.96 4.48 11.97
N MET A 81 -3.78 5.04 11.08
CA MET A 81 -4.36 6.37 11.24
C MET A 81 -5.29 6.43 12.47
N PHE A 82 -6.24 5.51 12.57
CA PHE A 82 -7.16 5.46 13.71
C PHE A 82 -6.44 5.05 15.01
N GLY A 83 -5.43 4.18 14.95
CA GLY A 83 -4.60 3.85 16.11
C GLY A 83 -3.85 5.07 16.67
N SER A 84 -3.30 5.90 15.79
CA SER A 84 -2.62 7.15 16.17
C SER A 84 -3.60 8.20 16.71
N LEU A 85 -4.81 8.26 16.16
CA LEU A 85 -5.88 9.14 16.66
C LEU A 85 -6.28 8.80 18.10
N ILE A 86 -6.53 7.52 18.40
CA ILE A 86 -6.92 7.07 19.74
C ILE A 86 -5.80 7.37 20.75
N ASN A 87 -4.54 7.06 20.40
CA ASN A 87 -3.39 7.35 21.26
C ASN A 87 -3.20 8.87 21.46
N GLY A 88 -3.42 9.68 20.43
CA GLY A 88 -3.37 11.15 20.52
C GLY A 88 -4.48 11.72 21.40
N ALA A 89 -5.71 11.24 21.23
CA ALA A 89 -6.87 11.66 22.04
C ALA A 89 -6.73 11.23 23.51
N ALA A 90 -6.17 10.04 23.78
CA ALA A 90 -5.92 9.56 25.12
C ALA A 90 -4.89 10.40 25.89
N ARG A 91 -3.90 10.98 25.20
CA ARG A 91 -2.86 11.82 25.83
C ARG A 91 -3.33 13.23 26.14
N ASN A 92 -4.18 13.80 25.29
CA ASN A 92 -4.71 15.14 25.51
C ASN A 92 -6.15 15.26 24.97
N PRO A 93 -7.16 15.08 25.83
CA PRO A 93 -8.55 15.10 25.41
C PRO A 93 -9.05 16.50 25.00
N ASN A 94 -8.37 17.58 25.42
CA ASN A 94 -8.79 18.95 25.10
C ASN A 94 -8.70 19.25 23.59
N ILE A 95 -7.67 18.72 22.93
CA ILE A 95 -7.47 18.88 21.48
C ILE A 95 -8.11 17.76 20.64
N ALA A 96 -8.81 16.82 21.28
CA ALA A 96 -9.33 15.63 20.60
C ALA A 96 -10.30 15.97 19.46
N LYS A 97 -11.15 16.99 19.62
CA LYS A 97 -12.08 17.43 18.56
C LYS A 97 -11.37 17.89 17.29
N GLN A 98 -10.27 18.61 17.42
CA GLN A 98 -9.45 19.04 16.29
C GLN A 98 -8.70 17.86 15.66
N LEU A 99 -8.19 16.95 16.48
CA LEU A 99 -7.52 15.73 16.03
C LEU A 99 -8.44 14.80 15.22
N VAL A 100 -9.70 14.65 15.66
CA VAL A 100 -10.74 13.93 14.91
C VAL A 100 -11.03 14.63 13.58
N GLY A 101 -11.06 15.96 13.54
CA GLY A 101 -11.21 16.72 12.28
C GLY A 101 -10.09 16.42 11.28
N TYR A 102 -8.83 16.39 11.72
CA TYR A 102 -7.70 16.00 10.87
C TYR A 102 -7.73 14.53 10.46
N ALA A 103 -8.15 13.64 11.35
CA ALA A 103 -8.31 12.23 11.03
C ALA A 103 -9.43 11.98 10.02
N LEU A 104 -10.55 12.71 10.08
CA LEU A 104 -11.62 12.61 9.10
C LEU A 104 -11.19 13.14 7.73
N LEU A 105 -10.36 14.19 7.68
CA LEU A 105 -9.73 14.63 6.44
C LEU A 105 -8.81 13.55 5.86
N GLY A 106 -7.96 12.94 6.70
CA GLY A 106 -7.08 11.82 6.30
C GLY A 106 -7.86 10.59 5.85
N PHE A 107 -8.97 10.27 6.51
CA PHE A 107 -9.91 9.21 6.14
C PHE A 107 -10.50 9.48 4.76
N ALA A 108 -11.03 10.69 4.51
CA ALA A 108 -11.60 11.05 3.22
C ALA A 108 -10.59 10.94 2.06
N LEU A 109 -9.33 11.33 2.30
CA LEU A 109 -8.27 11.17 1.30
C LEU A 109 -7.92 9.70 1.05
N THR A 110 -7.87 8.89 2.11
CA THR A 110 -7.59 7.45 2.01
C THR A 110 -8.72 6.71 1.29
N GLU A 111 -9.98 7.05 1.58
CA GLU A 111 -11.16 6.53 0.88
C GLU A 111 -11.18 6.95 -0.59
N SER A 112 -10.79 8.18 -0.92
CA SER A 112 -10.67 8.63 -2.32
C SER A 112 -9.69 7.74 -3.11
N ILE A 113 -8.55 7.40 -2.52
CA ILE A 113 -7.56 6.50 -3.12
C ILE A 113 -8.11 5.06 -3.23
N ALA A 114 -8.84 4.60 -2.21
CA ALA A 114 -9.49 3.29 -2.22
C ALA A 114 -10.50 3.17 -3.36
N LEU A 115 -11.38 4.17 -3.50
CA LEU A 115 -12.39 4.19 -4.53
C LEU A 115 -11.77 4.39 -5.92
N PHE A 116 -10.68 5.15 -6.03
CA PHE A 116 -9.93 5.23 -7.28
C PHE A 116 -9.37 3.87 -7.71
N SER A 117 -8.84 3.09 -6.77
CA SER A 117 -8.38 1.73 -7.08
C SER A 117 -9.54 0.82 -7.50
N LEU A 118 -10.71 0.93 -6.85
CA LEU A 118 -11.90 0.16 -7.24
C LEU A 118 -12.45 0.60 -8.60
N LEU A 119 -12.34 1.87 -8.95
CA LEU A 119 -12.67 2.38 -10.29
C LEU A 119 -11.86 1.62 -11.34
N VAL A 120 -10.55 1.50 -11.16
CA VAL A 120 -9.68 0.78 -12.10
C VAL A 120 -10.07 -0.70 -12.20
N VAL A 121 -10.42 -1.34 -11.08
CA VAL A 121 -10.92 -2.73 -11.07
C VAL A 121 -12.22 -2.85 -11.88
N PHE A 122 -13.16 -1.93 -11.69
CA PHE A 122 -14.42 -1.92 -12.45
C PHE A 122 -14.22 -1.60 -13.93
N LEU A 123 -13.24 -0.75 -14.27
CA LEU A 123 -12.84 -0.50 -15.64
C LEU A 123 -12.40 -1.83 -16.28
N ILE A 124 -11.53 -2.61 -15.62
CA ILE A 124 -11.05 -3.90 -16.15
C ILE A 124 -12.18 -4.94 -16.29
N LEU A 125 -13.22 -4.91 -15.45
CA LEU A 125 -14.36 -5.82 -15.61
C LEU A 125 -15.33 -5.40 -16.71
N PHE A 126 -15.70 -4.12 -16.77
CA PHE A 126 -16.84 -3.64 -17.55
C PHE A 126 -16.47 -2.90 -18.84
N ALA A 127 -15.21 -2.50 -19.03
CA ALA A 127 -14.70 -2.03 -20.32
C ALA A 127 -14.02 -3.16 -21.09
#